data_AF-A0A432FFI1-F1
#
_entry.id   AF-A0A432FFI1-F1
#
_cell.length_a   1.000
_cell.length_b   1.000
_cell.length_c   1.000
_cell.angle_alpha   90.00
_cell.angle_beta   90.00
_cell.angle_gamma   90.00
#
_symmetry.space_group_name_H-M   'P 1'
#
loop_
_entity.id
_entity.type
_entity.pdbx_description
1 polymer ?
#
loop_
_entity_poly.entity_id
_entity_poly.type
_entity_poly.pdbx_seq_one_letter_code
_entity_poly.pdbx_strand_id
1 'polypeptide(L)' 'MYQQYLAEREEVLRHKWLESERAGRDIGFERALMDWIFNHRAKWRKSRQAAGE' A
#
# COMPACT_ATOMS: atom_id res chain seq x y z
N MET A 1 12.55 -13.26 -1.09
CA MET A 1 12.89 -11.82 -1.22
C MET A 1 12.09 -11.12 -2.32
N TYR A 2 11.95 -11.66 -3.53
CA TYR A 2 11.19 -11.00 -4.61
C TYR A 2 9.66 -10.92 -4.39
N GLN A 3 9.05 -11.95 -3.80
CA GLN A 3 7.61 -11.97 -3.51
C GLN A 3 7.16 -10.89 -2.51
N GLN A 4 8.03 -10.49 -1.57
CA GLN A 4 7.70 -9.42 -0.63
C GLN A 4 7.60 -8.09 -1.36
N TYR A 5 8.48 -7.84 -2.33
CA TYR A 5 8.47 -6.63 -3.15
C TYR A 5 7.26 -6.58 -4.08
N LEU A 6 6.90 -7.70 -4.72
CA LEU A 6 5.70 -7.79 -5.54
C LEU A 6 4.45 -7.49 -4.72
N ALA A 7 4.32 -8.10 -3.54
CA ALA A 7 3.16 -7.91 -2.72
C ALA A 7 3.09 -6.50 -2.11
N GLU A 8 4.24 -5.90 -1.78
CA GLU A 8 4.30 -4.50 -1.36
C GLU A 8 3.82 -3.56 -2.47
N ARG A 9 4.22 -3.84 -3.72
CA ARG A 9 3.80 -3.06 -4.88
C ARG A 9 2.32 -3.25 -5.24
N GLU A 10 1.78 -4.46 -5.10
CA GLU A 10 0.33 -4.72 -5.26
C GLU A 10 -0.50 -3.99 -4.21
N GLU A 11 -0.03 -3.93 -2.96
CA GLU A 11 -0.72 -3.21 -1.89
C GLU A 11 -0.75 -1.70 -2.17
N VAL A 12 0.37 -1.12 -2.62
CA VAL A 12 0.43 0.29 -3.04
C VAL A 12 -0.55 0.57 -4.18
N LEU A 13 -0.63 -0.32 -5.17
CA LEU A 13 -1.55 -0.20 -6.31
C LEU A 13 -3.02 -0.28 -5.87
N ARG A 14 -3.36 -1.21 -4.96
CA ARG A 14 -4.70 -1.30 -4.37
C ARG A 14 -5.06 -0.05 -3.58
N HIS A 15 -4.14 0.45 -2.75
CA HIS A 15 -4.36 1.67 -1.97
C HIS A 15 -4.58 2.89 -2.88
N LYS A 16 -3.78 3.04 -3.94
CA LYS A 16 -3.99 4.06 -4.96
C LYS A 16 -5.38 3.95 -5.58
N TRP A 17 -5.79 2.74 -5.98
CA TRP A 17 -7.07 2.55 -6.65
C TRP A 17 -8.24 2.91 -5.73
N LEU A 18 -8.23 2.43 -4.48
CA LEU A 18 -9.23 2.76 -3.46
C LEU A 18 -9.32 4.26 -3.19
N GLU A 19 -8.19 4.94 -3.05
CA GLU A 19 -8.18 6.38 -2.81
C GLU A 19 -8.61 7.19 -4.05
N SER A 20 -8.25 6.75 -5.26
CA SER A 20 -8.74 7.37 -6.49
C SER A 20 -10.25 7.18 -6.65
N GLU A 21 -10.79 6.01 -6.33
CA GLU A 21 -12.24 5.77 -6.30
C GLU A 21 -12.93 6.64 -5.25
N ARG A 22 -12.39 6.67 -4.03
CA ARG A 22 -12.99 7.43 -2.93
C ARG A 22 -12.95 8.94 -3.16
N ALA A 23 -11.91 9.44 -3.82
CA ALA A 23 -11.77 10.85 -4.17
C ALA A 23 -12.57 11.24 -5.42
N GLY A 24 -13.10 10.26 -6.19
CA GLY A 24 -13.77 10.50 -7.47
C GLY A 24 -12.87 11.12 -8.54
N ARG A 25 -11.54 11.11 -8.32
CA ARG A 25 -10.52 11.66 -9.21
C ARG A 25 -9.20 10.95 -8.99
N ASP A 26 -8.34 10.86 -10.00
CA ASP A 26 -7.00 10.29 -9.80
C ASP A 26 -6.22 11.21 -8.84
N ILE A 27 -5.89 10.68 -7.67
CA ILE A 27 -5.12 11.39 -6.64
C ILE A 27 -3.62 11.50 -7.01
N GLY A 28 -3.18 10.77 -8.03
CA GLY A 28 -1.79 10.70 -8.48
C GLY A 28 -0.98 9.64 -7.75
N PHE A 29 -0.04 9.01 -8.47
CA PHE A 29 0.79 7.92 -7.95
C PHE A 29 1.66 8.35 -6.76
N GLU A 30 2.29 9.53 -6.84
CA GLU A 30 3.15 10.04 -5.77
C GLU A 30 2.39 10.30 -4.46
N ARG A 31 1.17 10.82 -4.54
CA ARG A 31 0.35 11.10 -3.36
C ARG A 31 -0.14 9.82 -2.69
N ALA A 32 -0.58 8.85 -3.49
CA ALA A 32 -0.95 7.52 -3.00
C ALA A 32 0.25 6.80 -2.36
N LEU A 33 1.43 6.89 -2.99
CA LEU A 33 2.65 6.27 -2.50
C LEU A 33 3.10 6.90 -1.17
N MET A 34 3.09 8.24 -1.07
CA MET A 34 3.40 8.95 0.18
C MET A 34 2.45 8.52 1.29
N ASP A 35 1.14 8.60 1.08
CA ASP A 35 0.16 8.22 2.10
C ASP A 35 0.32 6.75 2.52
N TRP A 36 0.56 5.86 1.55
CA TRP A 36 0.78 4.45 1.84
C TRP A 36 2.07 4.22 2.66
N ILE A 37 3.17 4.90 2.34
CA ILE A 37 4.44 4.78 3.08
C ILE A 37 4.28 5.27 4.53
N PHE A 38 3.53 6.36 4.74
CA PHE A 38 3.35 6.95 6.06
C PHE A 38 2.36 6.18 6.95
N ASN A 39 1.21 5.77 6.40
CA ASN A 39 0.10 5.22 7.20
C ASN A 39 -0.06 3.70 7.07
N HIS A 40 0.18 3.13 5.89
CA HIS A 40 -0.08 1.71 5.63
C HIS A 40 1.15 0.81 5.80
N ARG A 41 2.34 1.26 5.38
CA ARG A 41 3.56 0.43 5.38
C ARG A 41 3.91 -0.13 6.76
N ALA A 42 3.74 0.65 7.81
CA ALA A 42 3.99 0.21 9.19
C ALA A 42 3.03 -0.92 9.61
N LYS A 43 1.74 -0.79 9.27
CA LYS A 43 0.70 -1.79 9.57
C LYS A 43 0.89 -3.05 8.72
N TRP A 44 1.19 -2.90 7.43
CA TRP A 44 1.48 -4.00 6.51
C TRP A 44 2.66 -4.85 6.99
N ARG A 45 3.75 -4.20 7.39
CA ARG A 45 4.94 -4.90 7.92
C ARG A 45 4.60 -5.67 9.20
N LYS A 46 3.83 -5.08 10.12
CA LYS A 46 3.36 -5.76 11.34
C LYS A 46 2.46 -6.94 11.01
N SER A 47 1.52 -6.79 10.07
CA SER A 47 0.62 -7.86 9.65
C SER A 47 1.35 -9.07 9.07
N ARG A 48 2.47 -8.85 8.37
CA ARG A 48 3.31 -9.96 7.86
C ARG A 48 4.23 -10.57 8.91
N GLN A 49 4.66 -9.81 9.92
CA GLN A 49 5.42 -10.38 11.04
C GLN A 49 4.52 -11.26 11.92
N ALA A 50 3.27 -10.88 12.13
CA ALA A 50 2.30 -11.68 12.88
C ALA A 50 1.82 -12.94 12.14
N ALA A 51 1.90 -12.97 10.80
CA ALA A 51 1.51 -14.14 10.00
C ALA A 51 2.61 -15.23 9.93
N GLY A 52 3.70 -15.07 10.70
CA GLY A 52 4.84 -15.98 10.75
C GLY A 52 5.02 -16.74 12.07
N GLU A 53 4.03 -16.71 12.97
CA GLU A 53 3.99 -17.52 14.20
C GLU A 53 2.99 -18.68 14.08
#